data_AF-A0A1I7XP66-F1
#
_entry.id   AF-A0A1I7XP66-F1
#
_cell.length_a   1.000
_cell.length_b   1.000
_cell.length_c   1.000
_cell.angle_alpha   90.00
_cell.angle_beta   90.00
_cell.angle_gamma   90.00
#
_symmetry.space_group_name_H-M   'P 1'
#
loop_
_entity.id
_entity.type
_entity.pdbx_description
1 polymer ?
#
loop_
_entity_poly.entity_id
_entity_poly.type
_entity_poly.pdbx_seq_one_letter_code
_entity_poly.pdbx_strand_id
1 'polypeptide(L)'
;MNYHQVVENQRQLFRTGHTATVEHRKAKLATLRRLITENTAELCNAVYKDLRRNPKTTEVLEIGNALVEIDYMLSNLSEWSKPIDHIVDMEFFPLANTLYKANNYRTHKAYQVYNFIF
;
A
#
# COMPACT_ATOMS: atom_id res chain seq x y z
N MET A 1 21.23 8.16 13.66
CA MET A 1 19.79 8.14 13.29
C MET A 1 18.97 8.18 14.57
N ASN A 2 18.05 9.13 14.75
CA ASN A 2 17.11 9.12 15.88
C ASN A 2 15.83 8.37 15.49
N TYR A 3 15.70 7.11 15.90
CA TYR A 3 14.57 6.25 15.51
C TYR A 3 13.21 6.75 16.02
N HIS A 4 13.17 7.35 17.22
CA HIS A 4 11.93 7.90 17.76
C HIS A 4 11.36 9.00 16.86
N GLN A 5 12.23 9.89 16.37
CA GLN A 5 11.82 10.98 15.50
C GLN A 5 11.35 10.48 14.12
N VAL A 6 12.02 9.46 13.56
CA VAL A 6 11.58 8.84 12.29
C VAL A 6 10.17 8.27 12.43
N VAL A 7 9.90 7.52 13.50
CA VAL A 7 8.58 6.92 13.76
C VAL A 7 7.52 8.01 13.96
N GLU A 8 7.83 9.04 14.74
CA GLU A 8 6.85 10.10 15.00
C GLU A 8 6.50 10.87 13.72
N ASN A 9 7.47 11.14 12.85
CA ASN A 9 7.21 11.78 11.57
C ASN A 9 6.24 10.96 10.69
N GLN A 10 6.41 9.64 10.63
CA GLN A 10 5.49 8.78 9.87
C GLN A 10 4.08 8.74 10.48
N ARG A 11 3.98 8.74 11.81
CA ARG A 11 2.68 8.82 12.51
C ARG A 11 1.98 10.15 12.22
N GLN A 12 2.72 11.26 12.25
CA GLN A 12 2.16 12.57 11.93
C GLN A 12 1.65 12.60 10.49
N LEU A 13 2.44 12.12 9.52
CA LEU A 13 2.01 12.01 8.13
C LEU A 13 0.75 11.14 7.98
N PHE A 14 0.71 9.96 8.60
CA PHE A 14 -0.45 9.08 8.55
C PHE A 14 -1.71 9.74 9.13
N ARG A 15 -1.59 10.47 10.24
CA ARG A 15 -2.71 11.18 10.89
C ARG A 15 -3.30 12.29 10.02
N THR A 16 -2.57 12.81 9.02
CA THR A 16 -3.13 13.77 8.06
C THR A 16 -4.21 13.18 7.15
N GLY A 17 -4.32 11.84 7.07
CA GLY A 17 -5.23 11.15 6.14
C GLY A 17 -4.74 11.14 4.69
N HIS A 18 -3.65 11.86 4.38
CA HIS A 18 -3.14 11.97 3.01
C HIS A 18 -2.66 10.63 2.45
N THR A 19 -2.17 9.72 3.30
CA THR A 19 -1.74 8.38 2.90
C THR A 19 -2.89 7.45 2.50
N ALA A 20 -4.14 7.79 2.86
CA ALA A 20 -5.31 6.99 2.53
C ALA A 20 -5.82 7.22 1.10
N THR A 21 -5.44 8.34 0.47
CA THR A 21 -5.93 8.67 -0.88
C THR A 21 -5.34 7.75 -1.93
N VAL A 22 -6.12 7.44 -2.96
CA VAL A 22 -5.68 6.58 -4.07
C VAL A 22 -4.54 7.25 -4.83
N GLU A 23 -4.61 8.56 -4.99
CA GLU A 23 -3.63 9.38 -5.68
C GLU A 23 -2.27 9.32 -4.98
N HIS A 24 -2.26 9.43 -3.64
CA HIS A 24 -1.03 9.32 -2.87
C HIS A 24 -0.41 7.94 -3.03
N ARG A 25 -1.20 6.87 -2.87
CA ARG A 25 -0.72 5.49 -3.01
C ARG A 25 -0.19 5.20 -4.42
N LYS A 26 -0.88 5.65 -5.47
CA LYS A 26 -0.38 5.55 -6.85
C LYS A 26 0.93 6.31 -7.05
N ALA A 27 1.05 7.52 -6.51
CA ALA A 27 2.29 8.29 -6.60
C ALA A 27 3.47 7.58 -5.89
N LYS A 28 3.22 6.91 -4.75
CA LYS A 28 4.23 6.11 -4.05
C LYS A 28 4.63 4.87 -4.83
N LEU A 29 3.68 4.14 -5.41
CA LEU A 29 3.96 3.00 -6.28
C LEU A 29 4.77 3.41 -7.52
N ALA A 30 4.41 4.52 -8.17
CA ALA A 30 5.17 5.05 -9.31
C ALA A 30 6.60 5.44 -8.93
N THR A 31 6.77 6.05 -7.75
CA THR A 31 8.10 6.38 -7.21
C THR A 31 8.92 5.13 -6.95
N LEU A 32 8.31 4.09 -6.34
CA LEU A 32 8.97 2.81 -6.06
C LEU A 32 9.38 2.11 -7.35
N ARG A 33 8.48 2.04 -8.33
CA ARG A 33 8.76 1.48 -9.66
C ARG A 33 9.98 2.13 -10.30
N ARG A 34 10.02 3.47 -10.28
CA ARG A 34 11.15 4.25 -10.84
C ARG A 34 12.44 3.94 -10.09
N LEU A 35 12.42 3.97 -8.75
CA LEU A 35 13.58 3.65 -7.92
C LEU A 35 14.14 2.26 -8.27
N ILE A 36 13.28 1.23 -8.34
CA ILE A 36 13.72 -0.12 -8.66
C ILE A 36 14.30 -0.18 -10.07
N THR A 37 13.61 0.40 -11.05
CA THR A 37 14.04 0.39 -12.46
C THR A 37 15.41 1.06 -12.63
N GLU A 38 15.56 2.27 -12.12
CA GLU A 38 16.79 3.08 -12.24
C GLU A 38 17.99 2.43 -11.53
N ASN A 39 17.75 1.63 -10.48
CA ASN A 39 18.81 1.02 -9.66
C ASN A 39 18.94 -0.50 -9.88
N THR A 40 18.37 -1.06 -10.96
CA THR A 40 18.35 -2.50 -11.22
C THR A 40 19.74 -3.14 -11.13
N ALA A 41 20.75 -2.52 -11.75
CA ALA A 41 22.12 -3.04 -11.76
C ALA A 41 22.75 -3.04 -10.37
N GLU A 42 22.54 -1.97 -9.59
CA GLU A 42 23.06 -1.86 -8.22
C GLU A 42 22.41 -2.88 -7.28
N LEU A 43 21.09 -3.05 -7.39
CA LEU A 43 20.34 -4.06 -6.65
C LEU A 43 20.82 -5.48 -6.97
N CYS A 44 20.99 -5.81 -8.25
CA CYS A 44 21.51 -7.12 -8.66
C CYS A 44 22.94 -7.36 -8.16
N ASN A 45 23.78 -6.32 -8.17
CA ASN A 45 25.14 -6.40 -7.66
C ASN A 45 25.19 -6.58 -6.14
N ALA A 46 24.31 -5.92 -5.38
CA ALA A 46 24.18 -6.12 -3.94
C ALA A 46 23.84 -7.58 -3.62
N VAL A 47 22.83 -8.13 -4.31
CA VAL A 47 22.46 -9.55 -4.13
C VAL A 47 23.58 -10.49 -4.54
N TYR A 48 24.34 -10.18 -5.60
CA TYR A 48 25.52 -10.97 -5.96
C TYR A 48 26.59 -10.93 -4.86
N LYS A 49 26.84 -9.79 -4.23
CA LYS A 49 27.81 -9.69 -3.13
C LYS A 49 27.41 -10.52 -1.92
N ASP A 50 26.12 -10.56 -1.61
CA ASP A 50 25.59 -11.28 -0.45
C ASP A 50 25.45 -12.79 -0.71
N LEU A 51 24.91 -13.16 -1.87
CA LEU A 51 24.46 -14.53 -2.16
C LEU A 51 25.21 -15.21 -3.31
N ARG A 52 26.10 -14.49 -4.02
CA ARG A 52 26.80 -14.97 -5.23
C ARG A 52 25.89 -15.48 -6.35
N ARG A 53 24.61 -15.11 -6.33
CA ARG A 53 23.63 -15.47 -7.37
C ARG A 53 23.90 -14.68 -8.65
N ASN A 54 23.80 -15.36 -9.80
CA ASN A 54 23.92 -14.71 -11.11
C ASN A 54 23.01 -13.46 -11.17
N PRO A 55 23.54 -12.27 -11.52
CA PRO A 55 22.76 -11.04 -11.60
C PRO A 55 21.51 -11.16 -12.48
N LYS A 56 21.59 -11.90 -13.59
CA LYS A 56 20.45 -12.09 -14.49
C LYS A 56 19.31 -12.86 -13.84
N THR A 57 19.64 -13.82 -12.97
CA THR A 57 18.62 -14.56 -12.21
C THR A 57 17.92 -13.64 -11.20
N THR A 58 18.67 -12.78 -10.49
CA THR A 58 18.10 -11.76 -9.60
C THR A 58 17.19 -10.79 -10.37
N GLU A 59 17.66 -10.32 -11.52
CA GLU A 59 16.91 -9.38 -12.35
C GLU A 59 15.56 -9.98 -12.79
N VAL A 60 15.54 -11.23 -13.23
CA VAL A 60 14.29 -11.87 -13.70
C VAL A 60 13.37 -12.23 -12.52
N LEU A 61 13.89 -12.90 -11.49
CA LEU A 61 13.07 -13.51 -10.44
C LEU A 61 12.67 -12.57 -9.31
N GLU A 62 13.41 -11.50 -9.08
CA GLU A 62 13.10 -10.55 -8.01
C GLU A 62 12.74 -9.19 -8.57
N ILE A 63 13.62 -8.58 -9.38
CA ILE A 63 13.38 -7.24 -9.91
C ILE A 63 12.18 -7.23 -10.86
N GLY A 64 12.16 -8.16 -11.83
CA GLY A 64 11.08 -8.29 -12.82
C GLY A 64 9.74 -8.55 -12.16
N ASN A 65 9.68 -9.50 -11.22
CA ASN A 65 8.46 -9.81 -10.49
C ASN A 65 7.96 -8.61 -9.67
N ALA A 66 8.83 -7.90 -8.96
CA ALA A 66 8.43 -6.69 -8.23
C ALA A 66 7.86 -5.60 -9.15
N LEU A 67 8.44 -5.40 -10.34
CA LEU A 67 7.92 -4.44 -11.32
C LEU A 67 6.55 -4.85 -11.86
N VAL A 68 6.35 -6.15 -12.17
CA VAL A 68 5.06 -6.69 -12.61
C VAL A 68 3.99 -6.51 -11.54
N GLU A 69 4.32 -6.79 -10.27
CA GLU A 69 3.40 -6.60 -9.15
C GLU A 69 3.01 -5.13 -8.96
N ILE A 70 3.98 -4.21 -9.04
CA ILE A 70 3.71 -2.78 -8.93
C ILE A 70 2.81 -2.30 -10.09
N ASP A 71 3.06 -2.75 -11.32
CA ASP A 71 2.24 -2.40 -12.49
C ASP A 71 0.81 -2.95 -12.38
N TYR A 72 0.67 -4.16 -11.83
CA TYR A 72 -0.64 -4.74 -11.51
C TYR A 72 -1.38 -3.94 -10.45
N MET A 73 -0.71 -3.55 -9.36
CA MET A 73 -1.31 -2.70 -8.32
C MET A 73 -1.73 -1.35 -8.88
N LEU A 74 -0.88 -0.66 -9.64
CA LEU A 74 -1.20 0.63 -10.25
C LEU A 74 -2.46 0.57 -11.11
N SER A 75 -2.63 -0.52 -11.86
CA SER A 75 -3.77 -0.74 -12.76
C SER A 75 -5.08 -1.00 -12.00
N ASN A 76 -5.02 -1.65 -10.85
CA ASN A 76 -6.22 -2.11 -10.13
C ASN A 76 -6.56 -1.30 -8.86
N LEU A 77 -5.61 -0.53 -8.32
CA LEU A 77 -5.75 0.13 -7.02
C LEU A 77 -6.97 1.04 -6.93
N SER A 78 -7.36 1.71 -8.01
CA SER A 78 -8.58 2.53 -8.03
C SER A 78 -9.84 1.71 -7.84
N GLU A 79 -9.92 0.53 -8.45
CA GLU A 79 -11.05 -0.38 -8.30
C GLU A 79 -11.11 -0.95 -6.89
N TRP A 80 -9.97 -1.45 -6.41
CA TRP A 80 -9.87 -2.05 -5.08
C TRP A 80 -10.14 -1.07 -3.94
N SER A 81 -10.00 0.23 -4.20
CA SER A 81 -10.24 1.27 -3.19
C SER A 81 -11.69 1.77 -3.16
N LYS A 82 -12.56 1.28 -4.04
CA LYS A 82 -13.97 1.68 -4.03
C LYS A 82 -14.65 1.16 -2.75
N PRO A 83 -15.61 1.92 -2.18
CA PRO A 83 -16.49 1.39 -1.15
C PRO A 83 -17.18 0.13 -1.65
N ILE A 84 -17.23 -0.91 -0.82
CA ILE A 84 -18.04 -2.09 -1.09
C ILE A 84 -19.40 -1.84 -0.46
N ASP A 85 -20.44 -1.82 -1.27
CA ASP A 85 -21.81 -1.76 -0.76
C ASP A 85 -22.16 -3.10 -0.13
N HIS A 86 -22.36 -3.10 1.18
CA HIS A 86 -22.95 -4.23 1.87
C HIS A 86 -24.47 -4.09 1.82
N ILE A 87 -25.14 -5.03 1.16
CA ILE A 87 -26.59 -5.20 1.33
C ILE A 87 -26.78 -5.71 2.76
N VAL A 88 -27.28 -4.84 3.62
CA VAL A 88 -27.72 -5.21 4.96
C VAL A 88 -29.17 -5.63 4.83
N ASP A 89 -29.51 -6.86 5.20
CA ASP A 89 -30.91 -7.28 5.29
C ASP A 89 -31.67 -6.29 6.18
N MET A 90 -32.88 -5.92 5.78
CA MET A 90 -33.68 -4.88 6.43
C MET A 90 -33.86 -5.10 7.94
N GLU A 91 -33.84 -6.35 8.38
CA GLU A 91 -33.90 -6.74 9.80
C GLU A 91 -32.73 -6.18 10.63
N PHE A 92 -31.54 -6.06 10.05
CA PHE A 92 -30.35 -5.51 10.72
C PHE A 92 -30.14 -4.01 10.51
N PHE A 93 -31.03 -3.33 9.76
CA PHE A 93 -30.92 -1.90 9.44
C PHE A 93 -30.85 -0.98 10.69
N PRO A 94 -31.62 -1.19 11.78
CA PRO A 94 -31.49 -0.37 12.98
C PRO A 94 -30.12 -0.49 13.66
N LEU A 95 -29.52 -1.68 13.63
CA LEU A 95 -28.19 -1.93 14.18
C LEU A 95 -27.11 -1.30 13.29
N ALA A 96 -27.24 -1.47 11.97
CA ALA A 96 -26.35 -0.87 10.98
C ALA A 96 -26.39 0.66 11.04
N ASN A 97 -27.57 1.28 11.18
CA ASN A 97 -27.70 2.73 11.27
C ASN A 97 -27.13 3.28 12.59
N THR A 98 -27.29 2.54 13.70
CA THR A 98 -26.65 2.89 14.98
C THR A 98 -25.13 2.78 14.91
N LEU A 99 -24.59 1.72 14.26
CA LEU A 99 -23.15 1.58 14.01
C LEU A 99 -22.64 2.65 13.03
N TYR A 100 -23.40 3.00 12.01
CA TYR A 100 -23.05 4.04 11.03
C TYR A 100 -23.00 5.43 11.70
N LYS A 101 -23.98 5.75 12.55
CA LYS A 101 -24.04 7.01 13.31
C LYS A 101 -23.04 7.06 14.48
N ALA A 102 -22.81 5.95 15.18
CA ALA A 102 -21.78 5.86 16.23
C ALA A 102 -20.37 5.97 15.65
N ASN A 103 -20.18 5.58 14.38
CA ASN A 103 -18.94 5.77 13.63
C ASN A 103 -18.80 7.16 12.97
N ASN A 104 -19.55 8.18 13.42
CA ASN A 104 -19.23 9.60 13.20
C ASN A 104 -17.85 10.01 13.77
N TYR A 105 -17.07 9.07 14.27
CA TYR A 105 -15.64 9.15 14.53
C TYR A 105 -14.98 7.98 13.79
N ARG A 106 -14.28 8.29 12.68
CA ARG A 106 -13.58 7.34 11.78
C ARG A 106 -14.47 6.56 10.80
N THR A 107 -14.93 7.28 9.78
CA THR A 107 -15.04 6.72 8.42
C THR A 107 -13.71 6.14 7.88
N HIS A 108 -12.61 6.23 8.63
CA HIS A 108 -11.33 5.58 8.31
C HIS A 108 -11.18 4.17 8.88
N LYS A 109 -12.07 3.68 9.77
CA LYS A 109 -11.85 2.38 10.43
C LYS A 109 -12.59 1.17 9.83
N ALA A 110 -13.71 1.36 9.14
CA ALA A 110 -14.28 0.27 8.33
C ALA A 110 -13.37 -0.05 7.12
N TYR A 111 -12.63 0.93 6.62
CA TYR A 111 -11.58 0.71 5.61
C TYR A 111 -10.26 0.19 6.22
N GLN A 112 -10.05 0.20 7.53
CA GLN A 112 -8.74 -0.19 8.11
C GLN A 112 -8.54 -1.70 8.22
N VAL A 113 -9.60 -2.51 8.25
CA VAL A 113 -9.44 -3.98 8.36
C VAL A 113 -9.07 -4.58 7.00
N TYR A 114 -9.46 -3.96 5.88
CA TYR A 114 -9.12 -4.41 4.52
C TYR A 114 -7.97 -3.64 3.85
N ASN A 115 -7.37 -2.64 4.52
CA ASN A 115 -6.17 -1.96 4.03
C ASN A 115 -4.85 -2.52 4.60
N PHE A 116 -4.88 -3.72 5.19
CA PHE A 116 -3.64 -4.47 5.40
C PHE A 116 -3.29 -5.19 4.11
N ILE A 117 -2.67 -4.46 3.20
CA ILE A 117 -1.72 -4.88 2.15
C ILE A 117 -1.38 -3.57 1.39
N PHE A 118 -0.14 -3.08 1.61
CA PHE A 118 0.51 -1.83 1.18
C PHE A 118 0.33 -0.57 2.04
#